data_AF-A0A2S5QTU7-F1
#
_entry.id   AF-A0A2S5QTU7-F1
#
_cell.length_a   1.000
_cell.length_b   1.000
_cell.length_c   1.000
_cell.angle_alpha   90.00
_cell.angle_beta   90.00
_cell.angle_gamma   90.00
#
_symmetry.space_group_name_H-M   'P 1'
#
loop_
_entity.id
_entity.type
_entity.pdbx_description
1 polymer ?
#
loop_
_entity_poly.entity_id
_entity_poly.type
_entity_poly.pdbx_seq_one_letter_code
_entity_poly.pdbx_strand_id
1 'polypeptide(L)'
;MAEKHFTGLRAKMLVVVAVGMILLFTIVFFAARKVLYDGYAKLESNKTLIQVSSASTLLNEQIEQLDGIIAEYAHWDDTYQYMAQPDPRFIESNFTDGTFANLKVKAILLINPEGVAHYKRGFDYATGKPWTIPTSLETAISKGGVFLDPRRNKLSGFFWTPEGVCIVSASDILPTSADKKTTRRGTLIMVRHLDKTFMEHLDNVVGAKVVFQQKLDAQHADIEKTLETMQMFSKPLNHEQVAGYALLNNIGQSEKLILTTIDDREIFEQGESTLSLLSWFTSIIALMLAAISWLFDRMVLLRLSRMNEESRASVNRSI
;
A
#
# COMPACT_ATOMS: atom_id res chain seq x y z
N MET A 1 -29.66 39.47 -61.41
CA MET A 1 -28.20 39.28 -61.19
C MET A 1 -27.87 38.63 -59.81
N ALA A 2 -28.79 37.88 -59.18
CA ALA A 2 -28.65 37.49 -57.76
C ALA A 2 -28.36 35.99 -57.47
N GLU A 3 -28.40 35.08 -58.45
CA GLU A 3 -28.36 33.63 -58.16
C GLU A 3 -26.96 33.01 -58.08
N LYS A 4 -25.89 33.71 -58.48
CA LYS A 4 -24.55 33.10 -58.58
C LYS A 4 -23.83 32.89 -57.24
N HIS A 5 -24.33 33.46 -56.14
CA HIS A 5 -23.66 33.40 -54.83
C HIS A 5 -24.16 32.27 -53.90
N PHE A 6 -25.31 31.66 -54.19
CA PHE A 6 -26.00 30.79 -53.21
C PHE A 6 -25.36 29.39 -53.07
N THR A 7 -24.73 28.85 -54.12
CA THR A 7 -24.11 27.52 -54.13
C THR A 7 -22.76 27.49 -53.40
N GLY A 8 -21.94 28.54 -53.54
CA GLY A 8 -20.69 28.66 -52.80
C GLY A 8 -20.88 28.92 -51.30
N LEU A 9 -21.99 29.53 -50.90
CA LEU A 9 -22.28 29.85 -49.49
C LEU A 9 -22.65 28.60 -48.68
N ARG A 10 -23.41 27.67 -49.27
CA ARG A 10 -23.77 26.40 -48.62
C ARG A 10 -22.57 25.49 -48.39
N ALA A 11 -21.66 25.40 -49.37
CA ALA A 11 -20.40 24.67 -49.23
C ALA A 11 -19.51 25.25 -48.11
N LYS A 12 -19.35 26.57 -48.08
CA LYS A 12 -18.60 27.27 -47.02
C LYS A 12 -19.24 27.07 -45.64
N MET A 13 -20.57 27.13 -45.53
CA MET A 13 -21.26 26.84 -44.27
C MET A 13 -21.04 25.41 -43.79
N LEU A 14 -21.07 24.41 -44.68
CA LEU A 14 -20.81 23.02 -44.32
C LEU A 14 -19.37 22.78 -43.86
N VAL A 15 -18.39 23.42 -44.51
CA VAL A 15 -16.99 23.37 -44.05
C VAL A 15 -16.85 23.99 -42.67
N VAL A 16 -17.48 25.14 -42.42
CA VAL A 16 -17.46 25.80 -41.10
C VAL A 16 -18.09 24.90 -40.04
N VAL A 17 -19.22 24.25 -40.33
CA VAL A 17 -19.87 23.30 -39.40
C VAL A 17 -18.98 22.08 -39.16
N ALA A 18 -18.38 21.49 -40.21
CA ALA A 18 -17.50 20.34 -40.06
C ALA A 18 -16.26 20.67 -39.23
N VAL A 19 -15.60 21.80 -39.50
CA VAL A 19 -14.46 22.28 -38.71
C VAL A 19 -14.88 22.56 -37.26
N GLY A 20 -16.04 23.19 -37.05
CA GLY A 20 -16.59 23.43 -35.71
C GLY A 20 -16.85 22.13 -34.94
N MET A 21 -17.39 21.10 -35.61
CA MET A 21 -17.59 19.78 -35.02
C MET A 21 -16.25 19.11 -34.67
N ILE A 22 -15.27 19.11 -35.58
CA ILE A 22 -13.94 18.53 -35.33
C ILE A 22 -13.29 19.22 -34.13
N LEU A 23 -13.34 20.56 -34.06
CA LEU A 23 -12.80 21.32 -32.94
C LEU A 23 -13.50 20.96 -31.64
N LEU A 24 -14.83 20.89 -31.63
CA LEU A 24 -15.62 20.51 -30.46
C LEU A 24 -15.26 19.09 -29.98
N PHE A 25 -15.22 18.10 -30.89
CA PHE A 25 -14.83 16.73 -30.55
C PHE A 25 -13.40 16.63 -30.02
N THR A 26 -12.48 17.42 -30.57
CA THR A 26 -11.08 17.46 -30.11
C THR A 26 -11.02 17.97 -28.68
N ILE A 27 -11.70 19.08 -28.37
CA ILE A 27 -11.75 19.65 -27.02
C ILE A 27 -12.37 18.64 -26.04
N VAL A 28 -13.50 18.03 -26.41
CA VAL A 28 -14.16 17.00 -25.58
C VAL A 28 -13.27 15.79 -25.37
N PHE A 29 -12.55 15.33 -26.39
CA PHE A 29 -11.63 14.20 -26.29
C PHE A 29 -10.49 14.48 -25.30
N PHE A 30 -9.82 15.63 -25.42
CA PHE A 30 -8.74 15.97 -24.49
C PHE A 30 -9.25 16.20 -23.06
N ALA A 31 -10.43 16.80 -22.91
CA ALA A 31 -11.06 16.97 -21.60
C ALA A 31 -11.41 15.60 -20.97
N ALA A 32 -12.07 14.73 -21.72
CA ALA A 32 -12.43 13.39 -21.27
C ALA A 32 -11.19 12.55 -20.94
N ARG A 33 -10.17 12.56 -21.82
CA ARG A 33 -8.91 11.85 -21.60
C ARG A 33 -8.22 12.28 -20.31
N LYS A 34 -8.13 13.59 -20.06
CA LYS A 34 -7.54 14.13 -18.83
C LYS A 34 -8.32 13.68 -17.59
N VAL A 35 -9.64 13.85 -17.60
CA VAL A 35 -10.50 13.49 -16.47
C VAL A 35 -10.42 11.99 -16.15
N LEU A 36 -10.45 11.14 -17.19
CA LEU A 36 -10.34 9.70 -17.03
C LEU A 36 -8.97 9.30 -16.48
N TYR A 37 -7.88 9.80 -17.08
CA TYR A 37 -6.52 9.47 -16.63
C TYR A 37 -6.29 9.85 -15.17
N ASP A 38 -6.63 11.09 -14.81
CA ASP A 38 -6.51 11.57 -13.41
C ASP A 38 -7.42 10.77 -12.47
N GLY A 39 -8.61 10.36 -12.94
CA GLY A 39 -9.54 9.52 -12.20
C GLY A 39 -8.98 8.13 -11.90
N TYR A 40 -8.43 7.43 -12.90
CA TYR A 40 -7.81 6.11 -12.73
C TYR A 40 -6.55 6.17 -11.86
N ALA A 41 -5.68 7.17 -12.06
CA ALA A 41 -4.50 7.36 -11.23
C ALA A 41 -4.87 7.60 -9.75
N LYS A 42 -5.93 8.37 -9.49
CA LYS A 42 -6.44 8.59 -8.14
C LYS A 42 -7.08 7.34 -7.54
N LEU A 43 -7.83 6.56 -8.32
CA LEU A 43 -8.41 5.30 -7.87
C LEU A 43 -7.32 4.28 -7.50
N GLU A 44 -6.30 4.14 -8.34
CA GLU A 44 -5.12 3.30 -8.08
C GLU A 44 -4.42 3.75 -6.79
N SER A 45 -4.09 5.03 -6.69
CA SER A 45 -3.44 5.59 -5.50
C SER A 45 -4.25 5.34 -4.22
N ASN A 46 -5.58 5.53 -4.26
CA ASN A 46 -6.46 5.28 -3.13
C ASN A 46 -6.54 3.78 -2.77
N LYS A 47 -6.64 2.88 -3.74
CA LYS A 47 -6.63 1.42 -3.51
C LYS A 47 -5.34 1.02 -2.80
N THR A 48 -4.20 1.47 -3.31
CA THR A 48 -2.87 1.19 -2.75
C THR A 48 -2.72 1.75 -1.34
N LEU A 49 -3.23 2.96 -1.08
CA LEU A 49 -3.22 3.55 0.27
C LEU A 49 -4.08 2.77 1.25
N ILE A 50 -5.25 2.28 0.82
CA ILE A 50 -6.10 1.41 1.63
C ILE A 50 -5.36 0.10 1.95
N GLN A 51 -4.72 -0.53 0.96
CA GLN A 51 -3.96 -1.77 1.15
C GLN A 51 -2.84 -1.63 2.19
N VAL A 52 -1.98 -0.61 2.06
CA VAL A 52 -0.89 -0.40 3.02
C VAL A 52 -1.39 0.01 4.41
N SER A 53 -2.48 0.78 4.47
CA SER A 53 -3.15 1.11 5.73
C SER A 53 -3.74 -0.12 6.42
N SER A 54 -4.45 -0.97 5.68
CA SER A 54 -5.00 -2.24 6.18
C SER A 54 -3.90 -3.18 6.66
N ALA A 55 -2.80 -3.33 5.91
CA ALA A 55 -1.64 -4.10 6.34
C ALA A 55 -1.08 -3.58 7.66
N SER A 56 -0.89 -2.26 7.77
CA SER A 56 -0.42 -1.63 9.01
C SER A 56 -1.37 -1.85 10.19
N THR A 57 -2.69 -1.74 9.98
CA THR A 57 -3.69 -1.95 11.03
C THR A 57 -3.67 -3.40 11.53
N LEU A 58 -3.69 -4.38 10.63
CA LEU A 58 -3.65 -5.80 11.00
C LEU A 58 -2.38 -6.16 11.77
N LEU A 59 -1.24 -5.57 11.39
CA LEU A 59 0.02 -5.74 12.12
C LEU A 59 0.01 -5.08 13.50
N ASN A 60 -0.59 -3.89 13.62
CA ASN A 60 -0.74 -3.21 14.91
C ASN A 60 -1.67 -3.97 15.85
N GLU A 61 -2.74 -4.59 15.35
CA GLU A 61 -3.59 -5.49 16.14
C GLU A 61 -2.80 -6.66 16.72
N GLN A 62 -1.82 -7.20 15.98
CA GLN A 62 -0.93 -8.25 16.51
C GLN A 62 -0.04 -7.75 17.66
N ILE A 63 0.39 -6.48 17.62
CA ILE A 63 1.13 -5.85 18.71
C ILE A 63 0.23 -5.70 19.94
N GLU A 64 -0.98 -5.16 19.76
CA GLU A 64 -1.94 -4.96 20.84
C GLU A 64 -2.35 -6.28 21.51
N GLN A 65 -2.56 -7.33 20.72
CA GLN A 65 -2.83 -8.67 21.24
C GLN A 65 -1.67 -9.20 22.10
N LEU A 66 -0.43 -9.04 21.64
CA LEU A 66 0.73 -9.49 22.42
C LEU A 66 0.95 -8.63 23.68
N ASP A 67 0.70 -7.32 23.60
CA ASP A 67 0.77 -6.40 24.75
C ASP A 67 -0.24 -6.78 25.83
N GLY A 68 -1.47 -7.14 25.45
CA GLY A 68 -2.49 -7.63 26.38
C GLY A 68 -2.07 -8.93 27.07
N ILE A 69 -1.59 -9.91 26.29
CA ILE A 69 -1.11 -11.20 26.82
C ILE A 69 0.03 -10.97 27.81
N ILE A 70 1.04 -10.17 27.45
CA ILE A 70 2.19 -10.00 28.32
C ILE A 70 1.85 -9.27 29.62
N ALA A 71 0.93 -8.29 29.55
CA ALA A 71 0.52 -7.52 30.72
C ALA A 71 -0.13 -8.43 31.77
N GLU A 72 -0.93 -9.41 31.34
CA GLU A 72 -1.52 -10.39 32.26
C GLU A 72 -0.45 -11.26 32.94
N TYR A 73 0.46 -11.84 32.16
CA TYR A 73 1.50 -12.73 32.70
C TYR A 73 2.54 -12.00 33.57
N ALA A 74 2.90 -10.76 33.21
CA ALA A 74 3.88 -9.97 33.93
C ALA A 74 3.36 -9.49 35.29
N HIS A 75 2.04 -9.37 35.44
CA HIS A 75 1.39 -8.90 36.67
C HIS A 75 0.95 -10.01 37.62
N TRP A 76 1.15 -11.29 37.27
CA TRP A 76 0.87 -12.40 38.18
C TRP A 76 1.83 -12.41 39.36
N ASP A 77 1.26 -12.60 40.55
CA ASP A 77 2.04 -12.75 41.78
C ASP A 77 3.05 -13.92 41.67
N ASP A 78 2.68 -15.01 40.99
CA ASP A 78 3.56 -16.15 40.75
C ASP A 78 4.78 -15.79 39.88
N THR A 79 4.59 -15.01 38.81
CA THR A 79 5.71 -14.50 37.99
C THR A 79 6.63 -13.59 38.83
N TYR A 80 6.03 -12.74 39.68
CA TYR A 80 6.77 -11.87 40.58
C TYR A 80 7.54 -12.64 41.67
N GLN A 81 6.99 -13.74 42.18
CA GLN A 81 7.70 -14.63 43.12
C GLN A 81 8.80 -15.43 42.43
N TYR A 82 8.56 -15.95 41.22
CA TYR A 82 9.56 -16.67 40.45
C TYR A 82 10.83 -15.84 40.23
N MET A 83 10.70 -14.53 39.97
CA MET A 83 11.85 -13.64 39.83
C MET A 83 12.68 -13.49 41.11
N ALA A 84 12.08 -13.64 42.30
CA ALA A 84 12.81 -13.63 43.56
C ALA A 84 13.37 -15.00 43.94
N GLN A 85 12.59 -16.06 43.71
CA GLN A 85 12.96 -17.43 43.99
C GLN A 85 12.52 -18.34 42.84
N PRO A 86 13.42 -18.62 41.89
CA PRO A 86 13.10 -19.46 40.74
C PRO A 86 12.64 -20.86 41.17
N ASP A 87 11.44 -21.24 40.75
CA ASP A 87 10.87 -22.58 40.94
C ASP A 87 10.69 -23.25 39.57
N PRO A 88 11.38 -24.37 39.28
CA PRO A 88 11.22 -25.10 38.02
C PRO A 88 9.77 -25.48 37.72
N ARG A 89 8.96 -25.77 38.75
CA ARG A 89 7.55 -26.16 38.59
C ARG A 89 6.71 -25.07 37.94
N PHE A 90 7.03 -23.80 38.19
CA PHE A 90 6.35 -22.67 37.55
C PHE A 90 6.57 -22.66 36.04
N ILE A 91 7.80 -22.94 35.60
CA ILE A 91 8.15 -23.00 34.17
C ILE A 91 7.48 -24.21 33.51
N GLU A 92 7.51 -25.37 34.18
CA GLU A 92 6.91 -26.61 33.69
C GLU A 92 5.38 -26.52 33.55
N SER A 93 4.71 -25.75 34.41
CA SER A 93 3.26 -25.57 34.34
C SER A 93 2.81 -24.44 33.42
N ASN A 94 3.57 -23.33 33.34
CA ASN A 94 3.15 -22.13 32.60
C ASN A 94 3.76 -22.02 31.20
N PHE A 95 5.00 -22.48 30.99
CA PHE A 95 5.72 -22.30 29.71
C PHE A 95 5.97 -23.64 29.00
N THR A 96 4.91 -24.43 28.92
CA THR A 96 4.85 -25.66 28.12
C THR A 96 4.93 -25.37 26.62
N ASP A 97 5.28 -26.38 25.82
CA ASP A 97 5.27 -26.28 24.36
C ASP A 97 3.88 -25.88 23.81
N GLY A 98 2.81 -26.33 24.48
CA GLY A 98 1.44 -25.93 24.19
C GLY A 98 1.18 -24.43 24.45
N THR A 99 1.84 -23.83 25.45
CA THR A 99 1.78 -22.38 25.70
C THR A 99 2.37 -21.59 24.53
N PHE A 100 3.54 -21.99 24.03
CA PHE A 100 4.16 -21.31 22.88
C PHE A 100 3.26 -21.35 21.64
N ALA A 101 2.61 -22.49 21.38
CA ALA A 101 1.67 -22.65 20.28
C ALA A 101 0.40 -21.80 20.47
N ASN A 102 -0.19 -21.81 21.68
CA ASN A 102 -1.42 -21.08 21.98
C ASN A 102 -1.22 -19.56 21.90
N LEU A 103 -0.13 -19.06 22.50
CA LEU A 103 0.22 -17.62 22.46
C LEU A 103 0.83 -17.20 21.12
N LYS A 104 1.14 -18.15 20.23
CA LYS A 104 1.84 -17.93 18.96
C LYS A 104 3.13 -17.12 19.14
N VAL A 105 3.94 -17.51 20.12
CA VAL A 105 5.23 -16.86 20.42
C VAL A 105 6.37 -17.84 20.13
N LYS A 106 7.49 -17.32 19.63
CA LYS A 106 8.72 -18.08 19.40
C LYS A 106 9.71 -17.98 20.55
N ALA A 107 9.60 -16.98 21.41
CA ALA A 107 10.44 -16.91 22.61
C ALA A 107 9.71 -16.26 23.79
N ILE A 108 10.05 -16.75 24.98
CA ILE A 108 9.66 -16.19 26.28
C ILE A 108 10.92 -16.02 27.10
N LEU A 109 11.10 -14.84 27.68
CA LEU A 109 12.27 -14.49 28.48
C LEU A 109 11.83 -13.79 29.78
N LEU A 110 12.44 -14.19 30.89
CA LEU A 110 12.32 -13.55 32.20
C LEU A 110 13.70 -13.04 32.59
N ILE A 111 13.87 -11.72 32.49
CA ILE A 111 15.17 -11.06 32.67
C ILE A 111 15.10 -10.18 33.92
N ASN A 112 16.12 -10.25 34.79
CA ASN A 112 16.19 -9.37 35.95
C ASN A 112 16.71 -7.96 35.58
N PRO A 113 16.62 -6.96 36.47
CA PRO A 113 17.08 -5.60 36.18
C PRO A 113 18.57 -5.49 35.83
N GLU A 114 19.38 -6.47 36.21
CA GLU A 114 20.81 -6.55 35.89
C GLU A 114 21.09 -7.14 34.50
N GLY A 115 20.08 -7.60 33.76
CA GLY A 115 20.22 -8.22 32.44
C GLY A 115 20.55 -9.70 32.46
N VAL A 116 20.41 -10.36 33.61
CA VAL A 116 20.58 -11.82 33.76
C VAL A 116 19.24 -12.51 33.52
N ALA A 117 19.26 -13.52 32.62
CA ALA A 117 18.07 -14.33 32.35
C ALA A 117 17.86 -15.36 33.45
N HIS A 118 16.73 -15.27 34.16
CA HIS A 118 16.25 -16.33 35.05
C HIS A 118 15.60 -17.45 34.23
N TYR A 119 14.95 -17.09 33.12
CA TYR A 119 14.45 -18.02 32.12
C TYR A 119 14.63 -17.42 30.72
N LYS A 120 15.09 -18.23 29.78
CA LYS A 120 15.21 -17.87 28.37
C LYS A 120 14.99 -19.11 27.53
N ARG A 121 13.90 -19.14 26.77
CA ARG A 121 13.59 -20.26 25.87
C ARG A 121 13.04 -19.74 24.55
N GLY A 122 13.67 -20.16 23.46
CA GLY A 122 13.12 -20.04 22.12
C GLY A 122 12.60 -21.40 21.65
N PHE A 123 11.39 -21.44 21.10
CA PHE A 123 10.73 -22.65 20.63
C PHE A 123 9.91 -22.34 19.36
N ASP A 124 10.19 -23.08 18.31
CA ASP A 124 9.43 -23.03 17.07
C ASP A 124 8.31 -24.08 17.15
N TYR A 125 7.09 -23.62 17.46
CA TYR A 125 5.93 -24.50 17.63
C TYR A 125 5.43 -25.13 16.32
N ALA A 126 5.88 -24.67 15.14
CA ALA A 126 5.55 -25.28 13.87
C ALA A 126 6.41 -26.51 13.58
N THR A 127 7.69 -26.46 13.97
CA THR A 127 8.66 -27.55 13.76
C THR A 127 8.90 -28.42 15.00
N GLY A 128 8.46 -27.97 16.18
CA GLY A 128 8.72 -28.62 17.46
C GLY A 128 10.17 -28.52 17.91
N LYS A 129 10.97 -27.60 17.34
CA LYS A 129 12.40 -27.48 17.58
C LYS A 129 12.74 -26.23 18.40
N PRO A 130 13.87 -26.21 19.13
CA PRO A 130 14.38 -24.99 19.72
C PRO A 130 14.59 -23.91 18.66
N TRP A 131 14.11 -22.70 18.94
CA TRP A 131 14.37 -21.53 18.12
C TRP A 131 15.55 -20.75 18.74
N THR A 132 16.53 -20.39 17.92
CA THR A 132 17.68 -19.61 18.38
C THR A 132 17.28 -18.15 18.46
N ILE A 133 17.50 -17.52 19.61
CA ILE A 133 17.18 -16.10 19.80
C ILE A 133 18.24 -15.26 19.07
N PRO A 134 17.85 -14.35 18.15
CA PRO A 134 18.80 -13.54 17.39
C PRO A 134 19.69 -12.67 18.28
N THR A 135 20.96 -12.50 17.89
CA THR A 135 21.94 -11.68 18.64
C THR A 135 21.50 -10.22 18.81
N SER A 136 20.76 -9.67 17.84
CA SER A 136 20.16 -8.33 17.96
C SER A 136 19.19 -8.25 19.14
N LEU A 137 18.38 -9.28 19.35
CA LEU A 137 17.46 -9.34 20.49
C LEU A 137 18.23 -9.58 21.79
N GLU A 138 19.26 -10.43 21.80
CA GLU A 138 20.12 -10.62 22.98
C GLU A 138 20.78 -9.31 23.43
N THR A 139 21.19 -8.47 22.48
CA THR A 139 21.73 -7.14 22.78
C THR A 139 20.67 -6.23 23.38
N ALA A 140 19.45 -6.27 22.83
CA ALA A 140 18.33 -5.43 23.27
C ALA A 140 17.82 -5.75 24.68
N ILE A 141 18.05 -6.98 25.17
CA ILE A 141 17.70 -7.44 26.52
C ILE A 141 18.88 -7.42 27.50
N SER A 142 20.06 -6.97 27.06
CA SER A 142 21.23 -6.82 27.94
C SER A 142 21.09 -5.62 28.88
N LYS A 143 21.96 -5.50 29.89
CA LYS A 143 21.93 -4.37 30.83
C LYS A 143 22.08 -3.04 30.09
N GLY A 144 21.08 -2.16 30.22
CA GLY A 144 21.02 -0.88 29.50
C GLY A 144 20.43 -0.98 28.09
N GLY A 145 20.03 -2.17 27.66
CA GLY A 145 19.25 -2.40 26.44
C GLY A 145 17.85 -1.82 26.53
N VAL A 146 17.23 -1.61 25.36
CA VAL A 146 15.94 -0.90 25.23
C VAL A 146 14.82 -1.53 26.05
N PHE A 147 14.83 -2.86 26.18
CA PHE A 147 13.76 -3.60 26.86
C PHE A 147 13.90 -3.59 28.38
N LEU A 148 15.05 -3.19 28.91
CA LEU A 148 15.31 -3.09 30.34
C LEU A 148 15.38 -1.64 30.84
N ASP A 149 15.01 -0.65 30.01
CA ASP A 149 15.03 0.78 30.38
C ASP A 149 14.16 1.02 31.63
N PRO A 150 14.74 1.46 32.77
CA PRO A 150 13.99 1.69 34.02
C PRO A 150 12.97 2.82 33.92
N ARG A 151 12.99 3.62 32.85
CA ARG A 151 12.03 4.70 32.62
C ARG A 151 10.76 4.23 31.92
N ARG A 152 10.72 2.98 31.45
CA ARG A 152 9.61 2.42 30.68
C ARG A 152 9.09 1.16 31.37
N ASN A 153 7.82 1.19 31.76
CA ASN A 153 7.17 0.03 32.38
C ASN A 153 6.78 -1.03 31.35
N LYS A 154 6.55 -0.60 30.09
CA LYS A 154 6.23 -1.48 28.98
C LYS A 154 6.77 -0.95 27.65
N LEU A 155 7.06 -1.86 26.72
CA LEU A 155 7.50 -1.55 25.37
C LEU A 155 7.07 -2.66 24.41
N SER A 156 6.24 -2.31 23.42
CA SER A 156 5.71 -3.25 22.43
C SER A 156 5.84 -2.67 21.03
N GLY A 157 6.20 -3.48 20.03
CA GLY A 157 6.40 -3.01 18.66
C GLY A 157 7.18 -3.96 17.76
N PHE A 158 7.46 -3.51 16.55
CA PHE A 158 8.23 -4.28 15.57
C PHE A 158 9.73 -4.22 15.87
N PHE A 159 10.39 -5.36 15.75
CA PHE A 159 11.83 -5.52 15.95
C PHE A 159 12.42 -6.24 14.76
N TRP A 160 13.29 -5.57 14.02
CA TRP A 160 13.97 -6.16 12.86
C TRP A 160 15.05 -7.16 13.28
N THR A 161 15.09 -8.32 12.63
CA THR A 161 16.16 -9.32 12.78
C THR A 161 16.63 -9.82 11.42
N PRO A 162 17.86 -10.36 11.29
CA PRO A 162 18.34 -10.97 10.04
C PRO A 162 17.45 -12.12 9.53
N GLU A 163 16.68 -12.75 10.42
CA GLU A 163 15.80 -13.89 10.12
C GLU A 163 14.36 -13.44 9.80
N GLY A 164 14.07 -12.13 9.86
CA GLY A 164 12.78 -11.53 9.60
C GLY A 164 12.30 -10.58 10.69
N VAL A 165 11.13 -9.98 10.49
CA VAL A 165 10.53 -9.07 11.46
C VAL A 165 9.87 -9.86 12.59
N CYS A 166 10.11 -9.42 13.81
CA CYS A 166 9.41 -9.89 14.99
C CYS A 166 8.51 -8.79 15.54
N ILE A 167 7.41 -9.18 16.17
CA ILE A 167 6.73 -8.36 17.16
C ILE A 167 7.32 -8.75 18.53
N VAL A 168 7.83 -7.77 19.25
CA VAL A 168 8.37 -7.97 20.59
C VAL A 168 7.57 -7.11 21.55
N SER A 169 7.16 -7.73 22.64
CA SER A 169 6.50 -7.05 23.75
C SER A 169 7.29 -7.33 25.02
N ALA A 170 7.48 -6.29 25.83
CA ALA A 170 8.20 -6.32 27.10
C ALA A 170 7.38 -5.57 28.15
N SER A 171 7.22 -6.17 29.33
CA SER A 171 6.53 -5.57 30.46
C SER A 171 7.29 -5.83 31.76
N ASP A 172 7.38 -4.81 32.61
CA ASP A 172 7.93 -4.96 33.95
C ASP A 172 7.09 -5.96 34.76
N ILE A 173 7.79 -6.82 35.49
CA ILE A 173 7.19 -7.84 36.35
C ILE A 173 6.88 -7.21 37.69
N LEU A 174 5.59 -7.14 38.00
CA LEU A 174 5.01 -6.52 39.18
C LEU A 174 3.97 -7.46 39.79
N PRO A 175 3.72 -7.42 41.11
CA PRO A 175 2.64 -8.19 41.71
C PRO A 175 1.26 -7.64 41.30
N THR A 176 0.21 -8.44 41.48
CA THR A 176 -1.18 -8.04 41.15
C THR A 176 -1.61 -6.80 41.93
N SER A 177 -1.09 -6.66 43.16
CA SER A 177 -1.37 -5.55 44.08
C SER A 177 -0.47 -4.33 43.89
N ALA A 178 0.30 -4.26 42.80
CA ALA A 178 1.31 -3.23 42.61
C ALA A 178 0.75 -1.80 42.67
N ASP A 179 1.49 -0.97 43.40
CA ASP A 179 1.31 0.48 43.47
C ASP A 179 2.55 1.21 42.93
N LYS A 180 2.54 2.55 42.99
CA LYS A 180 3.66 3.38 42.51
C LYS A 180 4.98 3.17 43.29
N LYS A 181 4.96 2.52 44.45
CA LYS A 181 6.15 2.27 45.29
C LYS A 181 6.68 0.84 45.11
N THR A 182 5.94 0.00 44.41
CA THR A 182 6.30 -1.40 44.22
C THR A 182 7.55 -1.52 43.36
N THR A 183 8.52 -2.29 43.85
CA THR A 183 9.80 -2.47 43.15
C THR A 183 9.64 -3.49 42.03
N ARG A 184 10.03 -3.14 40.81
CA ARG A 184 10.09 -4.11 39.70
C ARG A 184 11.12 -5.19 40.00
N ARG A 185 10.78 -6.46 39.76
CA ARG A 185 11.71 -7.60 39.94
C ARG A 185 12.35 -8.09 38.65
N GLY A 186 11.96 -7.53 37.51
CA GLY A 186 12.49 -7.88 36.20
C GLY A 186 11.53 -7.47 35.10
N THR A 187 11.75 -8.01 33.92
CA THR A 187 10.97 -7.76 32.71
C THR A 187 10.65 -9.11 32.06
N LEU A 188 9.37 -9.32 31.79
CA LEU A 188 8.90 -10.42 30.96
C LEU A 188 8.92 -9.95 29.51
N ILE A 189 9.47 -10.76 28.62
CA ILE A 189 9.59 -10.45 27.20
C ILE A 189 9.03 -11.63 26.39
N MET A 190 8.12 -11.33 25.47
CA MET A 190 7.58 -12.29 24.52
C MET A 190 7.88 -11.86 23.09
N VAL A 191 8.22 -12.84 22.25
CA VAL A 191 8.61 -12.61 20.86
C VAL A 191 7.70 -13.41 19.95
N ARG A 192 7.00 -12.73 19.05
CA ARG A 192 6.24 -13.34 17.96
C ARG A 192 6.95 -13.06 16.65
N HIS A 193 7.47 -14.09 15.99
CA HIS A 193 8.07 -13.94 14.67
C HIS A 193 6.97 -13.88 13.61
N LEU A 194 7.08 -12.93 12.67
CA LEU A 194 6.19 -12.85 11.51
C LEU A 194 6.69 -13.85 10.47
N ASP A 195 6.26 -15.10 10.62
CA ASP A 195 6.70 -16.18 9.75
C ASP A 195 6.09 -16.10 8.34
N LYS A 196 6.57 -16.96 7.44
CA LYS A 196 6.11 -16.99 6.05
C LYS A 196 4.60 -17.26 5.96
N THR A 197 4.06 -18.13 6.82
CA THR A 197 2.64 -18.47 6.83
C THR A 197 1.78 -17.27 7.19
N PHE A 198 2.19 -16.49 8.20
CA PHE A 198 1.52 -15.26 8.58
C PHE A 198 1.60 -14.21 7.47
N MET A 199 2.77 -14.05 6.84
CA MET A 199 2.94 -13.12 5.73
C MET A 199 2.09 -13.50 4.51
N GLU A 200 2.02 -14.78 4.15
CA GLU A 200 1.15 -15.27 3.07
C GLU A 200 -0.33 -15.05 3.41
N HIS A 201 -0.73 -15.23 4.68
CA HIS A 201 -2.09 -14.91 5.11
C HIS A 201 -2.38 -13.39 4.99
N LEU A 202 -1.43 -12.56 5.42
CA LEU A 202 -1.54 -11.11 5.32
C LEU A 202 -1.65 -10.65 3.86
N ASP A 203 -0.85 -11.20 2.96
CA ASP A 203 -0.90 -10.92 1.52
C ASP A 203 -2.29 -11.18 0.95
N ASN A 204 -2.90 -12.31 1.32
CA ASN A 204 -4.24 -12.70 0.87
C ASN A 204 -5.34 -11.81 1.42
N VAL A 205 -5.26 -11.40 2.69
CA VAL A 205 -6.27 -10.54 3.32
C VAL A 205 -6.19 -9.10 2.78
N VAL A 206 -4.98 -8.60 2.54
CA VAL A 206 -4.75 -7.25 2.00
C VAL A 206 -5.02 -7.21 0.49
N GLY A 207 -4.83 -8.34 -0.21
CA GLY A 207 -4.90 -8.41 -1.67
C GLY A 207 -3.73 -7.69 -2.34
N ALA A 208 -2.56 -7.71 -1.71
CA ALA A 208 -1.30 -7.18 -2.23
C ALA A 208 -0.14 -7.87 -1.51
N LYS A 209 1.02 -7.97 -2.15
CA LYS A 209 2.22 -8.55 -1.52
C LYS A 209 2.80 -7.60 -0.49
N VAL A 210 2.96 -8.04 0.75
CA VAL A 210 3.48 -7.26 1.87
C VAL A 210 4.95 -7.58 2.12
N VAL A 211 5.78 -6.54 2.19
CA VAL A 211 7.23 -6.66 2.38
C VAL A 211 7.68 -5.67 3.45
N PHE A 212 8.66 -6.10 4.26
CA PHE A 212 9.34 -5.24 5.22
C PHE A 212 10.76 -4.92 4.76
N GLN A 213 11.18 -3.66 4.91
CA GLN A 213 12.51 -3.19 4.53
C GLN A 213 13.04 -2.23 5.60
N GLN A 214 14.32 -2.36 5.95
CA GLN A 214 14.99 -1.43 6.88
C GLN A 214 15.58 -0.22 6.15
N LYS A 215 15.92 -0.39 4.87
CA LYS A 215 16.49 0.62 4.00
C LYS A 215 16.09 0.35 2.56
N LEU A 216 15.72 1.38 1.83
CA LEU A 216 15.50 1.29 0.40
C LEU A 216 16.82 1.50 -0.35
N ASP A 217 16.95 0.87 -1.52
CA ASP A 217 18.12 1.07 -2.37
C ASP A 217 18.33 2.56 -2.68
N ALA A 218 19.58 2.98 -2.94
CA ALA A 218 19.90 4.39 -3.21
C ALA A 218 19.09 5.02 -4.37
N GLN A 219 18.56 4.18 -5.28
CA GLN A 219 17.66 4.59 -6.36
C GLN A 219 16.28 5.09 -5.87
N HIS A 220 15.93 4.80 -4.62
CA HIS A 220 14.66 5.09 -3.98
C HIS A 220 14.81 6.05 -2.79
N ALA A 221 15.91 6.81 -2.71
CA ALA A 221 16.15 7.78 -1.62
C ALA A 221 15.07 8.88 -1.56
N ASP A 222 14.36 9.14 -2.65
CA ASP A 222 13.20 10.04 -2.69
C ASP A 222 12.02 9.50 -1.86
N ILE A 223 11.87 8.16 -1.80
CA ILE A 223 10.82 7.49 -1.03
C ILE A 223 11.03 7.68 0.47
N GLU A 224 12.25 7.51 0.96
CA GLU A 224 12.57 7.71 2.38
C GLU A 224 12.26 9.14 2.81
N LYS A 225 12.67 10.13 2.01
CA LYS A 225 12.41 11.55 2.29
C LYS A 225 10.92 11.89 2.30
N THR A 226 10.15 11.32 1.38
CA THR A 226 8.69 11.52 1.35
C THR A 226 8.01 10.82 2.53
N LEU A 227 8.45 9.62 2.91
CA LEU A 227 7.94 8.89 4.08
C LEU A 227 8.16 9.68 5.38
N GLU A 228 9.27 10.38 5.53
CA GLU A 228 9.51 11.24 6.69
C GLU A 228 8.48 12.36 6.84
N THR A 229 7.94 12.84 5.71
CA THR A 229 6.97 13.94 5.69
C THR A 229 5.53 13.45 5.78
N MET A 230 5.18 12.40 5.02
CA MET A 230 3.80 11.97 4.82
C MET A 230 3.40 10.74 5.64
N GLN A 231 4.35 10.02 6.26
CA GLN A 231 4.20 8.75 6.99
C GLN A 231 3.68 7.57 6.16
N MET A 232 2.86 7.83 5.13
CA MET A 232 2.29 6.87 4.22
C MET A 232 2.04 7.52 2.85
N PHE A 233 2.39 6.85 1.76
CA PHE A 233 2.06 7.32 0.41
C PHE A 233 2.08 6.15 -0.60
N SER A 234 1.56 6.38 -1.82
CA SER A 234 1.64 5.42 -2.93
C SER A 234 2.41 5.99 -4.12
N LYS A 235 3.16 5.12 -4.81
CA LYS A 235 3.95 5.47 -6.00
C LYS A 235 4.04 4.26 -6.95
N PRO A 236 3.78 4.46 -8.27
CA PRO A 236 4.04 3.43 -9.27
C PRO A 236 5.52 3.04 -9.30
N LEU A 237 5.82 1.74 -9.30
CA LEU A 237 7.18 1.25 -9.50
C LEU A 237 7.53 1.22 -10.99
N ASN A 238 6.59 0.78 -11.81
CA ASN A 238 6.71 0.68 -13.25
C ASN A 238 5.32 0.67 -13.92
N HIS A 239 5.22 0.23 -15.17
CA HIS A 239 3.94 0.14 -15.89
C HIS A 239 3.03 -1.00 -15.40
N GLU A 240 3.58 -1.99 -14.70
CA GLU A 240 2.88 -3.21 -14.26
C GLU A 240 2.57 -3.20 -12.77
N GLN A 241 3.39 -2.53 -11.95
CA GLN A 241 3.33 -2.60 -10.49
C GLN A 241 3.26 -1.24 -9.82
N VAL A 242 2.44 -1.15 -8.77
CA VAL A 242 2.31 0.01 -7.89
C VAL A 242 2.64 -0.38 -6.46
N ALA A 243 3.31 0.52 -5.73
CA ALA A 243 3.69 0.29 -4.35
C ALA A 243 3.07 1.32 -3.40
N GLY A 244 2.60 0.83 -2.26
CA GLY A 244 2.22 1.62 -1.09
C GLY A 244 3.30 1.51 -0.04
N TYR A 245 3.64 2.62 0.61
CA TYR A 245 4.68 2.68 1.62
C TYR A 245 4.10 3.23 2.91
N ALA A 246 4.48 2.64 4.04
CA ALA A 246 4.18 3.16 5.37
C ALA A 246 5.40 3.02 6.29
N LEU A 247 5.57 4.00 7.16
CA LEU A 247 6.65 4.03 8.13
C LEU A 247 6.20 3.38 9.44
N LEU A 248 6.93 2.35 9.85
CA LEU A 248 6.72 1.62 11.10
C LEU A 248 7.84 1.92 12.09
N ASN A 249 7.47 1.92 13.37
CA ASN A 249 8.43 2.11 14.45
C ASN A 249 9.20 0.81 14.72
N ASN A 250 10.51 0.83 14.52
CA ASN A 250 11.42 -0.26 14.84
C ASN A 250 11.95 -0.07 16.27
N ILE A 251 11.41 -0.81 17.22
CA ILE A 251 11.78 -0.63 18.61
C ILE A 251 13.20 -1.13 18.86
N GLY A 252 13.99 -0.37 19.62
CA GLY A 252 15.36 -0.76 19.97
C GLY A 252 16.42 -0.53 18.90
N GLN A 253 16.06 0.05 17.76
CA GLN A 253 16.99 0.34 16.67
C GLN A 253 16.82 1.78 16.19
N SER A 254 17.89 2.36 15.64
CA SER A 254 17.88 3.75 15.14
C SER A 254 17.22 3.87 13.76
N GLU A 255 17.24 2.79 12.98
CA GLU A 255 16.68 2.77 11.63
C GLU A 255 15.20 2.40 11.68
N LYS A 256 14.40 3.16 10.94
CA LYS A 256 12.95 2.95 10.85
C LYS A 256 12.66 1.71 10.00
N LEU A 257 11.51 1.09 10.26
CA LEU A 257 11.04 -0.03 9.46
C LEU A 257 10.06 0.49 8.41
N ILE A 258 10.18 0.02 7.18
CA ILE A 258 9.30 0.41 6.07
C ILE A 258 8.43 -0.79 5.72
N LEU A 259 7.13 -0.58 5.74
CA LEU A 259 6.12 -1.50 5.24
C LEU A 259 5.81 -1.13 3.80
N THR A 260 5.94 -2.09 2.89
CA THR A 260 5.63 -1.91 1.47
C THR A 260 4.59 -2.91 1.02
N THR A 261 3.52 -2.42 0.39
CA THR A 261 2.56 -3.27 -0.33
C THR A 261 2.80 -3.14 -1.82
N ILE A 262 2.92 -4.26 -2.54
CA ILE A 262 3.12 -4.29 -3.99
C ILE A 262 1.90 -4.97 -4.61
N ASP A 263 1.26 -4.27 -5.55
CA ASP A 263 0.08 -4.74 -6.26
C ASP A 263 0.24 -4.50 -7.77
N ASP A 264 -0.50 -5.27 -8.56
CA ASP A 264 -0.53 -5.12 -10.02
C ASP A 264 -1.42 -3.94 -10.41
N ARG A 265 -1.05 -3.25 -11.49
CA ARG A 265 -1.67 -2.00 -11.96
C ARG A 265 -2.93 -2.24 -12.80
N GLU A 266 -3.80 -3.15 -12.37
CA GLU A 266 -5.03 -3.50 -13.08
C GLU A 266 -5.94 -2.29 -13.34
N ILE A 267 -6.01 -1.35 -12.38
CA ILE A 267 -6.79 -0.11 -12.52
C ILE A 267 -6.21 0.78 -13.63
N PHE A 268 -4.88 0.88 -13.71
CA PHE A 268 -4.21 1.64 -14.75
C PHE A 268 -4.37 0.97 -16.12
N GLU A 269 -4.23 -0.36 -16.21
CA GLU A 269 -4.45 -1.12 -17.44
C GLU A 269 -5.88 -0.94 -17.97
N GLN A 270 -6.87 -1.01 -17.07
CA GLN A 270 -8.27 -0.73 -17.42
C GLN A 270 -8.46 0.72 -17.89
N GLY A 271 -7.73 1.67 -17.30
CA GLY A 271 -7.70 3.06 -17.72
C GLY A 271 -7.15 3.24 -19.13
N GLU A 272 -6.01 2.65 -19.43
CA GLU A 272 -5.40 2.67 -20.77
C GLU A 272 -6.29 2.01 -21.83
N SER A 273 -6.92 0.87 -21.49
CA SER A 273 -7.89 0.21 -22.37
C SER A 273 -9.09 1.12 -22.69
N THR A 274 -9.63 1.79 -21.66
CA THR A 274 -10.75 2.74 -21.81
C THR A 274 -10.35 3.95 -22.65
N LEU A 275 -9.14 4.48 -22.47
CA LEU A 275 -8.60 5.60 -23.26
C LEU A 275 -8.30 5.20 -24.71
N SER A 276 -7.80 3.98 -24.94
CA SER A 276 -7.59 3.41 -26.27
C SER A 276 -8.92 3.27 -27.03
N LEU A 277 -9.95 2.72 -26.38
CA LEU A 277 -11.29 2.60 -26.93
C LEU A 277 -11.92 3.97 -27.23
N LEU A 278 -11.76 4.95 -26.35
CA LEU A 278 -12.17 6.33 -26.60
C LEU A 278 -11.46 6.90 -27.84
N SER A 279 -10.15 6.65 -27.99
CA SER A 279 -9.35 7.10 -29.14
C SER A 279 -9.79 6.44 -30.46
N TRP A 280 -10.16 5.16 -30.42
CA TRP A 280 -10.73 4.46 -31.58
C TRP A 280 -12.07 5.05 -32.00
N PHE A 281 -12.99 5.27 -31.05
CA PHE A 281 -14.30 5.84 -31.36
C PHE A 281 -14.21 7.27 -31.89
N THR A 282 -13.37 8.12 -31.29
CA THR A 282 -13.18 9.49 -31.80
C THR A 282 -12.54 9.51 -33.18
N SER A 283 -11.60 8.59 -33.47
CA SER A 283 -11.01 8.45 -34.80
C SER A 283 -12.04 8.00 -35.85
N ILE A 284 -12.92 7.04 -35.51
CA ILE A 284 -13.99 6.59 -36.40
C ILE A 284 -14.98 7.72 -36.68
N ILE A 285 -15.38 8.49 -35.66
CA ILE A 285 -16.27 9.65 -35.83
C ILE A 285 -15.61 10.71 -36.73
N ALA A 286 -14.33 11.01 -36.52
CA ALA A 286 -13.59 11.95 -37.35
C ALA A 286 -13.51 11.49 -38.81
N LEU A 287 -13.22 10.22 -39.06
CA LEU A 287 -13.22 9.62 -40.40
C LEU A 287 -14.60 9.67 -41.05
N MET A 288 -15.67 9.39 -40.29
CA MET A 288 -17.04 9.44 -40.78
C MET A 288 -17.43 10.88 -41.18
N LEU A 289 -17.09 11.88 -40.34
CA LEU A 289 -17.31 13.29 -40.65
C LEU A 289 -16.55 13.73 -41.91
N ALA A 290 -15.28 13.29 -42.05
CA ALA A 290 -14.49 13.56 -43.24
C ALA A 290 -15.09 12.91 -44.50
N ALA A 291 -15.52 11.66 -44.40
CA ALA A 291 -16.16 10.93 -45.50
C ALA A 291 -17.49 11.58 -45.92
N ILE A 292 -18.34 11.98 -44.97
CA ILE A 292 -19.59 12.70 -45.24
C ILE A 292 -19.31 14.03 -45.93
N SER A 293 -18.32 14.79 -45.44
CA SER A 293 -17.93 16.07 -46.03
C SER A 293 -17.47 15.89 -47.49
N TRP A 294 -16.64 14.87 -47.75
CA TRP A 294 -16.18 14.52 -49.10
C TRP A 294 -17.30 14.05 -50.03
N LEU A 295 -18.19 13.18 -49.54
CA LEU A 295 -19.31 12.65 -50.33
C LEU A 295 -20.31 13.76 -50.68
N PHE A 296 -20.55 14.68 -49.75
CA PHE A 296 -21.41 15.84 -49.97
C PHE A 296 -20.86 16.75 -51.08
N ASP A 297 -19.56 17.03 -51.05
CA ASP A 297 -18.90 17.80 -52.10
C ASP A 297 -19.04 17.13 -53.47
N ARG A 298 -18.80 15.81 -53.51
CA ARG A 298 -18.84 15.04 -54.77
C ARG A 298 -20.25 14.83 -55.33
N MET A 299 -21.26 14.60 -54.49
CA MET A 299 -22.62 14.27 -54.96
C MET A 299 -23.50 15.50 -55.16
N VAL A 300 -23.39 16.49 -54.25
CA VAL A 300 -24.33 17.62 -54.22
C VAL A 300 -23.73 18.84 -54.91
N LEU A 301 -22.49 19.21 -54.59
CA LEU A 301 -21.88 20.44 -55.11
C LEU A 301 -21.45 20.30 -56.58
N LEU A 302 -20.86 19.16 -56.97
CA LEU A 302 -20.54 18.89 -58.38
C LEU A 302 -21.78 18.79 -59.28
N ARG A 303 -22.91 18.28 -58.75
CA ARG A 303 -24.15 18.15 -59.54
C ARG A 303 -24.85 19.48 -59.72
N LEU A 304 -24.91 20.29 -58.67
CA LEU A 304 -25.48 21.64 -58.73
C LEU A 304 -24.65 22.59 -59.60
N SER A 305 -23.32 22.45 -59.63
CA SER A 305 -22.47 23.26 -60.52
C SER A 305 -22.72 22.92 -62.00
N ARG A 306 -22.80 21.63 -62.36
CA ARG A 306 -23.11 21.20 -63.74
C ARG A 306 -24.48 21.67 -64.24
N MET A 307 -25.53 21.53 -63.42
CA MET A 307 -26.88 22.00 -63.81
C MET A 307 -26.94 23.52 -64.02
N ASN A 308 -26.18 24.28 -63.23
CA ASN A 308 -26.15 25.74 -63.34
C ASN A 308 -25.34 26.22 -64.56
N GLU A 309 -24.33 25.45 -64.99
CA GLU A 309 -23.63 25.68 -66.26
C GLU A 309 -24.54 25.37 -67.46
N GLU A 310 -25.27 24.24 -67.45
CA GLU A 310 -26.20 23.87 -68.51
C GLU A 310 -27.34 24.89 -68.67
N SER A 311 -27.89 25.38 -67.56
CA SER A 311 -28.96 26.40 -67.57
C SER A 311 -28.44 27.77 -68.06
N ARG A 312 -27.17 28.10 -67.83
CA ARG A 312 -26.55 29.31 -68.39
C ARG A 312 -26.24 29.17 -69.88
N ALA A 313 -25.82 27.99 -70.32
CA ALA A 313 -25.54 27.73 -71.73
C ALA A 313 -26.81 27.76 -72.59
N SER A 314 -27.96 27.34 -72.06
CA SER A 314 -29.24 27.41 -72.78
C SER A 314 -29.80 28.84 -72.90
N VAL A 315 -29.67 29.67 -71.85
CA VAL A 315 -30.07 31.09 -71.89
C VAL A 315 -29.20 31.88 -72.88
N ASN A 316 -27.90 31.60 -72.96
CA ASN A 316 -26.99 32.28 -73.89
C ASN A 316 -27.14 31.83 -75.36
N ARG A 317 -27.87 30.74 -75.63
CA ARG A 317 -28.24 30.31 -77.00
C ARG A 317 -29.62 30.84 -77.44
N SER A 318 -30.36 31.46 -76.53
CA SER A 318 -31.73 31.95 -76.77
C SER A 318 -31.80 33.47 -76.96
N ILE A 319 -30.65 34.14 -77.06
CA ILE A 319 -30.45 35.55 -77.43
C ILE A 319 -29.62 35.54 -78.71
#